data_AF-A0A379PMC8-F1
#
_entry.id   AF-A0A379PMC8-F1
#
_cell.length_a   1.000
_cell.length_b   1.000
_cell.length_c   1.000
_cell.angle_alpha   90.00
_cell.angle_beta   90.00
_cell.angle_gamma   90.00
#
_symmetry.space_group_name_H-M   'P 1'
#
loop_
_entity.id
_entity.type
_entity.pdbx_description
1 polymer ?
#
loop_
_entity_poly.entity_id
_entity_poly.type
_entity_poly.pdbx_seq_one_letter_code
_entity_poly.pdbx_strand_id
1 'polypeptide(L)' 'MAAYVLRRRRTWELLVFNQAGNPQAGTQIPAGGVRRSETPDEAVMREVQEETGLTQVCCALNS' A
#
# COMPACT_ATOMS: atom_id res chain seq x y z
N MET A 1 -2.69 -2.52 9.49
CA MET A 1 -2.78 -1.19 8.87
C MET A 1 -3.09 -1.40 7.39
N ALA A 2 -3.86 -0.51 6.77
CA ALA A 2 -4.15 -0.57 5.35
C ALA A 2 -3.65 0.70 4.68
N ALA A 3 -3.03 0.58 3.49
CA ALA A 3 -2.57 1.69 2.69
C ALA A 3 -3.40 1.78 1.40
N TYR A 4 -3.95 2.98 1.14
CA TYR A 4 -4.63 3.27 -0.12
C TYR A 4 -3.68 4.04 -1.03
N VAL A 5 -3.13 3.37 -2.04
CA VAL A 5 -2.30 4.02 -3.05
C VAL A 5 -3.20 4.50 -4.18
N LEU A 6 -3.38 5.81 -4.27
CA LEU A 6 -4.21 6.46 -5.28
C LEU A 6 -3.35 7.07 -6.39
N ARG A 7 -3.78 6.88 -7.63
CA ARG A 7 -3.22 7.57 -8.80
C ARG A 7 -4.30 8.40 -9.46
N ARG A 8 -3.99 9.64 -9.82
CA ARG A 8 -4.88 10.49 -10.62
C ARG A 8 -4.48 10.46 -12.09
N ARG A 9 -5.41 10.02 -12.95
CA ARG A 9 -5.31 10.20 -14.41
C ARG A 9 -6.44 11.12 -14.87
N ARG A 10 -7.48 10.57 -15.50
CA ARG A 10 -8.74 11.27 -15.78
C ARG A 10 -9.70 11.20 -14.59
N THR A 11 -9.68 10.08 -13.87
CA THR A 11 -10.37 9.85 -12.59
C THR A 11 -9.34 9.39 -11.54
N TRP A 12 -9.80 9.19 -10.31
CA TRP A 12 -9.01 8.51 -9.28
C TRP A 12 -9.00 7.00 -9.54
N GLU A 13 -7.83 6.39 -9.42
CA GLU A 13 -7.60 4.96 -9.56
C GLU A 13 -6.94 4.45 -8.28
N LEU A 14 -7.39 3.29 -7.79
CA LEU A 14 -6.82 2.61 -6.62
C LEU A 14 -5.92 1.47 -7.10
N LEU A 15 -4.71 1.38 -6.52
CA LEU A 15 -3.84 0.24 -6.75
C LEU A 15 -4.33 -0.99 -5.99
N VAL A 16 -4.54 -2.08 -6.72
CA VAL A 16 -4.86 -3.40 -6.19
C VAL A 16 -4.06 -4.46 -6.92
N PHE A 17 -3.81 -5.60 -6.29
CA PHE A 17 -3.10 -6.73 -6.89
C PHE A 17 -3.63 -8.07 -6.36
N ASN A 18 -3.33 -9.14 -7.09
CA ASN A 18 -3.61 -10.50 -6.66
C ASN A 18 -2.30 -11.16 -6.21
N GLN A 19 -2.33 -11.89 -5.10
CA GLN A 19 -1.14 -12.56 -4.57
C GLN A 19 -0.88 -13.86 -5.34
N ALA A 20 0.21 -13.90 -6.12
CA ALA A 20 0.51 -15.02 -7.02
C ALA A 20 0.59 -16.40 -6.33
N GLY A 21 0.90 -16.43 -5.02
CA GLY A 21 0.96 -17.66 -4.21
C GLY A 21 -0.28 -17.96 -3.37
N ASN A 22 -1.30 -17.09 -3.39
CA ASN A 22 -2.53 -17.29 -2.62
C ASN A 22 -3.77 -16.79 -3.39
N PRO A 23 -4.28 -17.56 -4.36
CA PRO A 23 -5.45 -17.17 -5.14
C PRO A 23 -6.71 -16.98 -4.30
N GLN A 24 -6.80 -17.65 -3.15
CA GLN A 24 -7.95 -17.54 -2.24
C GLN A 24 -7.99 -16.21 -1.48
N ALA A 25 -6.86 -15.49 -1.39
CA ALA A 25 -6.82 -14.17 -0.79
C ALA A 25 -7.59 -13.12 -1.60
N GLY A 26 -7.86 -13.40 -2.88
CA GLY A 26 -8.55 -12.47 -3.77
C GLY A 26 -7.73 -11.22 -4.08
N THR A 27 -8.43 -10.16 -4.44
CA THR A 27 -7.83 -8.86 -4.76
C THR A 27 -7.51 -8.09 -3.47
N GLN A 28 -6.27 -7.67 -3.35
CA GLN A 28 -5.73 -7.00 -2.18
C GLN A 28 -5.24 -5.59 -2.51
N ILE A 29 -5.26 -4.74 -1.49
CA ILE A 29 -4.54 -3.46 -1.45
C ILE A 29 -3.24 -3.66 -0.68
N PRO A 30 -2.24 -2.76 -0.84
CA PRO A 30 -1.05 -2.80 0.01
C PRO A 30 -1.43 -2.69 1.49
N ALA A 31 -1.03 -3.66 2.29
CA ALA A 31 -1.43 -3.73 3.69
C ALA A 31 -0.44 -4.53 4.52
N GLY A 32 -0.30 -4.17 5.79
CA GLY A 32 0.62 -4.87 6.67
C GLY A 32 0.61 -4.39 8.11
N GLY A 33 1.57 -4.89 8.88
CA GLY A 33 1.74 -4.58 10.29
C GLY A 33 2.70 -3.42 10.49
N VAL A 34 2.50 -2.65 11.56
CA VAL A 34 3.52 -1.72 12.06
C VAL A 34 4.51 -2.54 12.90
N ARG A 35 5.77 -2.58 12.48
CA ARG A 35 6.89 -3.22 13.19
C ARG A 35 7.22 -2.44 14.46
N ARG A 36 7.98 -3.06 15.37
CA ARG A 36 8.55 -2.34 16.51
C ARG A 36 9.56 -1.32 15.95
N SER A 37 9.52 -0.10 16.48
CA SER A 37 10.33 1.07 16.11
C SER A 37 10.05 1.75 14.76
N GLU A 38 8.92 1.49 14.11
CA GLU A 38 8.46 2.29 12.97
C GLU A 38 7.18 3.05 13.32
N THR A 39 7.02 4.25 12.75
CA THR A 39 5.77 5.00 12.73
C THR A 39 4.78 4.35 11.75
N PRO A 40 3.47 4.62 11.87
CA PRO A 40 2.49 4.16 10.87
C PRO A 40 2.87 4.61 9.45
N ASP A 41 3.48 5.78 9.31
CA ASP A 41 3.80 6.38 8.00
C ASP A 41 4.98 5.66 7.36
N GLU A 42 6.00 5.37 8.15
CA GLU A 42 7.12 4.51 7.75
C GLU A 42 6.65 3.11 7.39
N ALA A 43 5.71 2.56 8.17
CA ALA A 43 5.10 1.26 7.86
C ALA A 43 4.35 1.30 6.52
N VAL A 44 3.51 2.32 6.26
CA VAL A 44 2.83 2.51 4.96
C VAL A 44 3.85 2.53 3.82
N MET A 45 4.88 3.36 3.93
CA MET A 45 5.87 3.53 2.87
C MET A 45 6.64 2.23 2.60
N ARG A 46 7.01 1.52 3.67
CA ARG A 46 7.68 0.22 3.57
C ARG A 46 6.79 -0.83 2.91
N GLU A 47 5.55 -1.02 3.38
CA GLU A 47 4.65 -2.04 2.83
C GLU A 47 4.35 -1.78 1.34
N VAL A 48 4.10 -0.51 0.98
CA VAL A 48 3.88 -0.15 -0.44
C VAL A 48 5.11 -0.51 -1.29
N GLN A 49 6.33 -0.25 -0.79
CA GLN A 49 7.54 -0.62 -1.50
C GLN A 49 7.73 -2.15 -1.58
N GLU A 50 7.58 -2.87 -0.45
CA GLU A 50 7.78 -4.32 -0.36
C GLU A 50 6.79 -5.10 -1.24
N GLU A 51 5.53 -4.69 -1.28
CA GLU A 51 4.47 -5.44 -1.97
C GLU A 51 4.25 -5.02 -3.43
N THR A 52 4.55 -3.75 -3.78
CA THR A 52 4.24 -3.20 -5.12
C THR A 52 5.47 -2.75 -5.90
N GLY A 53 6.63 -2.60 -5.24
CA GLY A 53 7.85 -2.08 -5.84
C GLY A 53 7.83 -0.56 -6.10
N LEU A 54 6.76 0.15 -5.73
CA LEU A 54 6.66 1.60 -5.94
C LEU A 54 7.51 2.36 -4.91
N THR A 55 8.41 3.22 -5.41
CA THR A 55 9.30 4.04 -4.58
C THR A 55 9.02 5.54 -4.67
N GLN A 56 8.27 5.97 -5.68
CA GLN A 56 7.87 7.36 -5.89
C GLN A 56 6.39 7.55 -5.52
N VAL A 57 6.08 7.34 -4.25
CA VAL A 57 4.76 7.59 -3.66
C VAL A 57 4.89 8.64 -2.57
N CYS A 58 3.85 9.46 -2.39
CA CYS A 58 3.81 10.47 -1.34
C CYS A 58 2.63 10.15 -0.42
N CYS A 59 2.88 10.08 0.89
CA CYS A 59 1.81 9.94 1.88
C CYS A 59 1.10 11.28 2.05
N ALA A 60 -0.23 11.26 1.93
CA ALA A 60 -1.10 12.32 2.40
C ALA A 60 -1.90 11.76 3.58
N LEU A 61 -1.50 12.11 4.79
CA LEU A 61 -2.20 11.72 6.01
C LEU A 61 -2.93 12.94 6.54
N ASN A 62 -4.23 12.80 6.80
CA ASN A 62 -5.00 13.85 7.44
C ASN A 62 -4.44 14.05 8.86
N SER A 63 -3.80 15.20 9.08
CA SER A 63 -3.50 15.71 10.42
C SER A 63 -4.77 16.10 11.17
#